data_AF-A0A3D9N5Q3-F1
#
_entry.id   AF-A0A3D9N5Q3-F1
#
_cell.length_a   1.000
_cell.length_b   1.000
_cell.length_c   1.000
_cell.angle_alpha   90.00
_cell.angle_beta   90.00
_cell.angle_gamma   90.00
#
_symmetry.space_group_name_H-M   'P 1'
#
loop_
_entity.id
_entity.type
_entity.pdbx_description
1 polymer ?
#
loop_
_entity_poly.entity_id
_entity_poly.type
_entity_poly.pdbx_seq_one_letter_code
_entity_poly.pdbx_strand_id
1 'polypeptide(L)'
;MELALNTTLEFVPEPIAVSHFTTQGLLNSNYKSIVKQNFRTLASKSVFGIRQRSKSIQFNTVNHTAVILKLAVFAIFLIALF
;
A
#
# COMPACT_ATOMS: atom_id res chain seq x y z
N MET A 1 -45.31 48.57 17.36
CA MET A 1 -44.03 48.43 16.62
C MET A 1 -43.96 46.97 16.21
N GLU A 2 -44.38 46.69 14.98
CA GLU A 2 -44.53 45.34 14.42
C GLU A 2 -43.14 44.80 14.06
N LEU A 3 -42.67 43.75 14.74
CA LEU A 3 -41.51 42.99 14.26
C LEU A 3 -42.02 41.89 13.33
N ALA A 4 -42.14 42.24 12.05
CA ALA A 4 -42.37 41.27 10.98
C ALA A 4 -41.13 40.37 10.85
N LEU A 5 -41.22 39.18 11.46
CA LEU A 5 -40.19 38.15 11.42
C LEU A 5 -40.30 37.41 10.08
N ASN A 6 -39.71 37.99 9.03
CA ASN A 6 -39.58 37.40 7.71
C ASN A 6 -38.45 36.36 7.67
N THR A 7 -38.50 35.33 8.53
CA THR A 7 -37.66 34.15 8.34
C THR A 7 -38.28 33.28 7.26
N THR A 8 -38.05 33.65 6.00
CA THR A 8 -37.97 32.66 4.92
C THR A 8 -36.91 31.66 5.34
N LEU A 9 -37.35 30.55 5.91
CA LEU A 9 -36.53 29.35 6.11
C LEU A 9 -35.93 29.01 4.75
N GLU A 10 -34.65 29.34 4.57
CA GLU A 10 -33.88 28.82 3.45
C GLU A 10 -34.00 27.30 3.50
N PHE A 11 -34.62 26.74 2.48
CA PHE A 11 -34.66 25.31 2.26
C PHE A 11 -33.22 24.85 2.00
N VAL A 12 -32.52 24.48 3.08
CA VAL A 12 -31.28 23.73 2.98
C VAL A 12 -31.67 22.37 2.37
N PRO A 13 -31.16 22.01 1.18
CA PRO A 13 -31.43 20.70 0.63
C PRO A 13 -30.95 19.66 1.64
N GLU A 14 -31.78 18.66 1.94
CA GLU A 14 -31.32 17.50 2.70
C GLU A 14 -29.98 17.05 2.12
N PRO A 15 -28.95 16.80 2.96
CA PRO A 15 -27.66 16.36 2.46
C PRO A 15 -27.92 15.12 1.61
N ILE A 16 -27.64 15.25 0.30
CA ILE A 16 -27.72 14.15 -0.65
C ILE A 16 -27.04 12.98 0.04
N ALA A 17 -27.79 11.91 0.32
CA ALA A 17 -27.23 10.71 0.91
C ALA A 17 -26.23 10.15 -0.09
N VAL A 18 -24.97 10.60 0.00
CA VAL A 18 -23.88 10.10 -0.81
C VAL A 18 -23.74 8.67 -0.34
N SER A 19 -24.21 7.72 -1.17
CA SER A 19 -24.26 6.31 -0.80
C SER A 19 -22.89 5.94 -0.25
N HIS A 20 -22.85 5.60 1.04
CA HIS A 20 -21.62 5.30 1.75
C HIS A 20 -20.92 4.20 0.98
N PHE A 21 -19.84 4.59 0.30
CA PHE A 21 -18.87 3.78 -0.42
C PHE A 21 -19.31 2.33 -0.62
N THR A 22 -20.01 2.07 -1.72
CA THR A 22 -20.12 0.70 -2.21
C THR A 22 -18.69 0.19 -2.46
N THR A 23 -18.21 -0.67 -1.56
CA THR A 23 -16.89 -1.32 -1.66
C THR A 23 -16.77 -2.20 -2.91
N GLN A 24 -17.87 -2.38 -3.66
CA GLN A 24 -17.90 -3.08 -4.95
C GLN A 24 -17.01 -2.40 -6.00
N GLY A 25 -16.67 -1.12 -5.84
CA GLY A 25 -15.74 -0.40 -6.74
C GLY A 25 -14.27 -0.48 -6.32
N LEU A 26 -13.98 -0.33 -5.03
CA LEU A 26 -12.61 -0.19 -4.49
C LEU A 26 -11.89 -1.53 -4.28
N LEU A 27 -12.63 -2.64 -4.13
CA LEU A 27 -12.06 -3.97 -3.95
C LEU A 27 -12.35 -4.90 -5.15
N ASN A 28 -12.60 -4.30 -6.32
CA ASN A 28 -12.72 -5.04 -7.57
C ASN A 28 -11.34 -5.54 -8.05
N SER A 29 -11.29 -6.73 -8.64
CA SER A 29 -10.10 -7.29 -9.29
C SER A 29 -9.49 -6.36 -10.34
N ASN A 30 -10.32 -5.56 -11.03
CA ASN A 30 -9.89 -4.54 -11.98
C ASN A 30 -9.20 -3.35 -11.28
N TYR A 31 -9.79 -2.82 -10.20
CA TYR A 31 -9.13 -1.79 -9.40
C TYR A 31 -7.79 -2.31 -8.83
N LYS A 32 -7.78 -3.56 -8.35
CA LYS A 32 -6.56 -4.22 -7.87
C LYS A 32 -5.48 -4.33 -8.95
N SER A 33 -5.83 -4.65 -10.19
CA SER A 33 -4.85 -4.76 -11.28
C SER A 33 -4.29 -3.39 -11.66
N ILE A 34 -5.13 -2.37 -11.75
CA ILE A 34 -4.74 -0.98 -12.01
C ILE A 34 -3.80 -0.46 -10.92
N VAL A 35 -4.16 -0.65 -9.64
CA VAL A 35 -3.29 -0.24 -8.52
C VAL A 35 -1.98 -1.00 -8.53
N LYS A 36 -1.97 -2.30 -8.82
CA LYS A 36 -0.74 -3.11 -8.89
C LYS A 36 0.14 -2.71 -10.08
N GLN A 37 -0.46 -2.34 -11.20
CA GLN A 37 0.25 -1.84 -12.37
C GLN A 37 0.87 -0.48 -12.06
N ASN A 38 0.09 0.48 -11.54
CA ASN A 38 0.59 1.78 -11.10
C ASN A 38 1.67 1.64 -10.03
N PHE A 39 1.50 0.73 -9.09
CA PHE A 39 2.50 0.44 -8.06
C PHE A 39 3.83 -0.06 -8.66
N ARG A 40 3.79 -0.81 -9.77
CA ARG A 40 5.00 -1.27 -10.49
C ARG A 40 5.59 -0.22 -11.41
N THR A 41 4.76 0.63 -12.03
CA THR A 41 5.19 1.70 -12.96
C THR A 41 5.51 3.02 -12.29
N LEU A 42 5.16 3.20 -11.00
CA LEU A 42 5.51 4.37 -10.21
C LEU A 42 7.04 4.51 -10.17
N ALA A 43 7.52 5.41 -11.03
CA ALA A 43 8.92 5.71 -11.19
C ALA A 43 9.53 6.18 -9.85
N SER A 44 10.77 5.78 -9.63
CA SER A 44 11.61 5.97 -8.44
C SER A 44 11.81 7.42 -7.97
N LYS A 45 11.12 8.40 -8.55
CA LYS A 45 11.23 9.83 -8.19
C LYS A 45 10.27 10.25 -7.06
N SER A 46 9.26 9.44 -6.74
CA SER A 46 8.37 9.71 -5.59
C SER A 46 8.98 9.22 -4.27
N VAL A 47 8.80 10.00 -3.19
CA VAL A 47 9.21 9.63 -1.82
C VAL A 47 8.64 8.27 -1.41
N PHE A 48 7.39 7.99 -1.78
CA PHE A 48 6.76 6.70 -1.52
C PHE A 48 7.46 5.55 -2.29
N GLY A 49 7.77 5.77 -3.57
CA GLY A 49 8.49 4.80 -4.39
C GLY A 49 9.90 4.49 -3.88
N ILE A 50 10.63 5.52 -3.42
CA ILE A 50 11.96 5.37 -2.82
C ILE A 50 11.88 4.55 -1.52
N ARG A 51 10.97 4.91 -0.61
CA ARG A 51 10.76 4.17 0.65
C ARG A 51 10.38 2.72 0.38
N GLN A 52 9.48 2.50 -0.55
CA GLN A 52 8.99 1.16 -0.88
C GLN A 52 10.06 0.29 -1.54
N ARG A 53 10.89 0.87 -2.43
CA ARG A 53 12.02 0.16 -3.04
C ARG A 53 13.04 -0.27 -1.99
N SER A 54 13.40 0.62 -1.07
CA SER A 54 14.31 0.30 0.04
C SER A 54 13.77 -0.85 0.90
N LYS A 55 12.47 -0.80 1.24
CA LYS A 55 11.80 -1.87 1.97
C LYS A 55 11.79 -3.19 1.18
N SER A 56 11.48 -3.15 -0.11
CA SER A 56 11.49 -4.34 -0.97
C SER A 56 12.87 -4.98 -1.08
N ILE A 57 13.95 -4.19 -1.14
CA ILE A 57 15.31 -4.71 -1.18
C ILE A 57 15.60 -5.46 0.13
N GLN A 58 15.29 -4.86 1.28
CA GLN A 58 15.51 -5.51 2.57
C GLN A 58 14.80 -6.86 2.72
N PHE A 59 13.56 -6.99 2.21
CA PHE A 59 12.79 -8.24 2.32
C PHE A 59 13.07 -9.25 1.20
N ASN A 60 13.53 -8.80 0.01
CA ASN A 60 13.78 -9.67 -1.13
C ASN A 60 15.24 -10.09 -1.27
N THR A 61 16.17 -9.43 -0.55
CA THR A 61 17.57 -9.82 -0.56
C THR A 61 17.77 -11.01 0.37
N VAL A 62 17.82 -12.20 -0.22
CA VAL A 62 18.38 -13.38 0.44
C VAL A 62 19.88 -13.11 0.66
N ASN A 63 20.37 -13.28 1.88
CA ASN A 63 21.79 -13.13 2.18
C ASN A 63 22.54 -14.37 1.67
N HIS A 64 22.87 -14.37 0.38
CA HIS A 64 23.61 -15.45 -0.27
C HIS A 64 24.95 -15.73 0.42
N THR A 65 25.64 -14.69 0.89
CA THR A 65 26.90 -14.82 1.63
C THR A 65 26.72 -15.61 2.92
N ALA A 66 25.65 -15.34 3.69
CA ALA A 66 25.36 -16.09 4.91
C ALA A 66 25.04 -17.56 4.63
N VAL A 67 24.34 -17.85 3.53
CA VAL A 67 24.04 -19.24 3.11
C VAL A 67 25.33 -19.97 2.72
N ILE A 68 26.18 -19.35 1.90
CA ILE A 68 27.46 -19.93 1.48
C ILE A 68 28.36 -20.18 2.70
N LEU A 69 28.44 -19.24 3.64
CA LEU A 69 29.26 -19.40 4.84
C LEU A 69 28.78 -20.58 5.70
N LYS A 70 27.47 -20.72 5.91
CA LYS A 70 26.89 -21.87 6.64
C LYS A 70 27.20 -23.19 5.95
N LEU A 71 27.07 -23.23 4.62
CA LEU A 71 27.37 -24.42 3.84
C LEU A 71 28.84 -24.80 3.90
N ALA A 72 29.75 -23.83 3.83
CA ALA A 72 31.19 -24.04 3.94
C ALA A 72 31.58 -24.60 5.32
N VAL A 73 31.04 -24.03 6.41
CA VAL A 73 31.28 -24.53 7.78
C VAL A 73 30.79 -25.97 7.92
N PHE A 74 29.62 -26.29 7.37
CA PHE A 74 29.09 -27.65 7.40
C PHE A 74 29.99 -28.63 6.62
N ALA A 75 30.47 -28.24 5.44
CA ALA A 75 31.38 -29.06 4.64
C ALA A 75 32.71 -29.33 5.37
N ILE A 76 33.29 -28.33 6.03
CA ILE A 76 34.51 -28.50 6.85
C ILE A 76 34.26 -29.51 7.97
N PHE A 77 33.11 -29.43 8.65
CA PHE A 77 32.74 -30.39 9.70
C PHE A 77 32.64 -31.82 9.17
N LEU A 78 32.06 -32.01 7.98
CA LEU A 78 32.00 -33.34 7.35
C LEU A 78 33.40 -33.86 7.01
N ILE A 79 34.26 -33.02 6.44
CA ILE A 79 35.65 -33.39 6.10
C ILE A 79 36.46 -33.71 7.37
N ALA A 80 36.18 -33.07 8.50
CA ALA A 80 36.88 -33.34 9.75
C ALA A 80 36.38 -34.63 10.45
N LEU A 81 35.14 -35.05 10.18
CA LEU A 81 34.51 -36.22 10.80
C LEU A 81 34.80 -37.53 10.04
N PHE A 82 35.05 -37.46 8.74
CA PHE A 82 35.34 -38.59 7.85
C PHE A 82 36.81 -38.61 7.47
#